data_AF-A0A954ZK21-F1
#
_entry.id   AF-A0A954ZK21-F1
#
_cell.length_a   1.000
_cell.length_b   1.000
_cell.length_c   1.000
_cell.angle_alpha   90.00
_cell.angle_beta   90.00
_cell.angle_gamma   90.00
#
_symmetry.space_group_name_H-M   'P 1'
#
loop_
_entity.id
_entity.type
_entity.pdbx_description
1 polymer ?
#
loop_
_entity_poly.entity_id
_entity_poly.type
_entity_poly.pdbx_seq_one_letter_code
_entity_poly.pdbx_strand_id
1 'polypeptide(L)' 'MKRMLCIWLPNWPIQRLANARPELQTRLLILYTPDNRGVERVAFCSPAVRDAGVHPGMPLAEAMGSV' A
#
# COMPACT_ATOMS: atom_id res chain seq x y z
N MET A 1 -20.36 -31.05 10.36
CA MET A 1 -20.64 -29.63 10.05
C MET A 1 -19.35 -28.97 9.57
N LYS A 2 -19.32 -28.35 8.37
CA LYS A 2 -18.15 -27.60 7.89
C LYS A 2 -18.27 -26.15 8.32
N ARG A 3 -17.25 -25.63 9.02
CA ARG A 3 -17.10 -24.21 9.34
C ARG A 3 -16.01 -23.63 8.44
N MET A 4 -16.29 -22.49 7.82
CA MET A 4 -15.32 -21.75 6.99
C MET A 4 -15.15 -20.33 7.53
N LEU A 5 -13.91 -19.85 7.52
CA LEU A 5 -13.55 -18.49 7.89
C LEU A 5 -12.89 -17.83 6.67
N CYS A 6 -13.46 -16.74 6.18
CA CYS A 6 -12.85 -15.87 5.19
C CYS A 6 -12.33 -14.63 5.90
N ILE A 7 -11.04 -14.32 5.70
CA ILE A 7 -10.41 -13.10 6.21
C ILE A 7 -9.88 -12.33 5.01
N TRP A 8 -10.21 -11.05 4.95
CA TRP A 8 -9.64 -10.11 3.98
C TRP A 8 -8.75 -9.11 4.70
N LEU A 9 -7.50 -8.96 4.26
CA LEU A 9 -6.53 -8.05 4.85
C LEU A 9 -6.04 -7.04 3.80
N PRO A 10 -6.70 -5.87 3.67
CA PRO A 10 -6.53 -4.98 2.51
C PRO A 10 -5.15 -4.31 2.45
N ASN A 11 -4.54 -4.03 3.59
CA ASN A 11 -3.23 -3.36 3.71
C ASN A 11 -2.16 -4.30 4.30
N TRP A 12 -2.35 -5.62 4.19
CA TRP A 12 -1.43 -6.59 4.77
C TRP A 12 0.02 -6.40 4.36
N PRO A 13 0.38 -6.07 3.10
CA PRO A 13 1.78 -5.87 2.74
C PRO A 13 2.45 -4.71 3.49
N ILE A 14 1.71 -3.62 3.74
CA ILE A 14 2.19 -2.48 4.51
C ILE A 14 2.35 -2.87 5.98
N GLN A 15 1.34 -3.53 6.58
CA GLN A 15 1.39 -4.00 7.96
C GLN A 15 2.54 -4.99 8.19
N ARG A 16 2.72 -5.93 7.27
CA ARG A 16 3.81 -6.92 7.32
C ARG A 16 5.18 -6.24 7.25
N LEU A 17 5.33 -5.23 6.39
CA LEU A 17 6.58 -4.46 6.28
C LEU A 17 6.86 -3.68 7.57
N ALA A 18 5.86 -3.00 8.13
CA ALA A 18 6.00 -2.24 9.36
C ALA A 18 6.25 -3.13 10.60
N ASN A 19 5.77 -4.38 10.59
CA ASN A 19 6.10 -5.38 11.61
C ASN A 19 7.54 -5.88 11.48
N ALA A 20 8.00 -6.11 10.24
CA ALA A 20 9.38 -6.54 9.97
C ALA A 20 10.41 -5.42 10.20
N ARG A 21 9.98 -4.16 10.06
CA ARG A 21 10.77 -2.93 10.19
C ARG A 21 10.01 -1.90 11.01
N PRO A 22 10.08 -1.97 12.35
CA PRO A 22 9.33 -1.09 13.25
C PRO A 22 9.56 0.40 13.01
N GLU A 23 10.75 0.79 12.51
CA GLU A 23 11.10 2.16 12.14
C GLU A 23 10.20 2.76 11.04
N LEU A 24 9.48 1.93 10.30
CA LEU A 24 8.56 2.33 9.25
C LEU A 24 7.12 2.55 9.75
N GLN A 25 6.78 2.20 10.99
CA GLN A 25 5.41 2.31 11.53
C GLN A 25 4.88 3.74 11.54
N THR A 26 5.75 4.73 11.72
CA THR A 26 5.40 6.16 11.78
C THR A 26 5.69 6.89 10.48
N ARG A 27 6.06 6.18 9.41
CA ARG A 27 6.44 6.75 8.12
C ARG A 27 5.28 6.68 7.12
N LEU A 28 5.31 7.61 6.19
CA LEU A 28 4.49 7.56 4.99
C LEU A 28 5.06 6.48 4.06
N LEU A 29 4.28 5.43 3.81
CA LEU A 29 4.70 4.28 3.01
C LEU A 29 3.87 4.13 1.75
N ILE A 30 4.57 3.93 0.63
CA ILE A 30 4.02 3.54 -0.66
C ILE A 30 4.79 2.30 -1.13
N LEU A 31 4.07 1.22 -1.42
CA LEU A 31 4.59 0.09 -2.19
C LEU A 31 4.09 0.25 -3.62
N TYR A 32 4.99 0.10 -4.58
CA TYR A 32 4.67 0.24 -6.00
C TYR A 32 5.11 -0.98 -6.79
N THR A 33 4.52 -1.14 -7.97
CA THR A 33 4.86 -2.17 -8.95
C THR A 33 4.72 -1.59 -10.35
N PRO A 34 5.58 -1.96 -11.31
CA PRO A 34 5.33 -1.64 -12.70
C PRO A 34 4.05 -2.34 -13.20
N ASP A 35 3.31 -1.67 -14.08
CA ASP A 35 2.21 -2.26 -14.84
C ASP A 35 2.70 -2.95 -16.13
N ASN A 36 1.78 -3.51 -16.93
CA ASN A 36 2.12 -4.20 -18.19
C ASN A 36 2.78 -3.29 -19.25
N ARG A 37 2.73 -1.97 -19.06
CA ARG A 37 3.38 -0.96 -19.92
C ARG A 37 4.66 -0.41 -19.28
N GLY A 38 5.07 -0.95 -18.13
CA GLY A 38 6.27 -0.53 -17.40
C GLY A 38 6.07 0.72 -16.54
N VAL A 39 4.84 1.23 -16.40
CA VAL A 39 4.58 2.41 -15.57
C VAL A 39 4.50 1.99 -14.11
N GLU A 40 5.32 2.58 -13.25
CA GLU A 40 5.25 2.36 -11.81
C GLU A 40 3.92 2.87 -11.25
N ARG A 41 3.18 2.02 -10.57
CA ARG A 41 1.89 2.33 -9.95
C ARG A 41 1.88 1.94 -8.49
N VAL A 42 1.16 2.72 -7.69
CA VAL A 42 0.90 2.42 -6.28
C VAL A 42 0.16 1.08 -6.19
N ALA A 43 0.77 0.10 -5.54
CA ALA A 43 0.15 -1.19 -5.23
C ALA A 43 -0.56 -1.14 -3.88
N PHE A 44 0.12 -0.60 -2.86
CA PHE A 44 -0.41 -0.43 -1.50
C PHE A 44 0.12 0.87 -0.90
N CYS A 45 -0.66 1.52 -0.06
CA CYS A 45 -0.26 2.74 0.64
C CYS A 45 -0.66 2.68 2.12
N SER A 46 0.12 3.34 2.97
CA SER A 46 -0.23 3.56 4.38
C SER A 46 -1.49 4.42 4.52
N PRO A 47 -2.24 4.31 5.64
CA PRO A 47 -3.45 5.10 5.86
C PRO A 47 -3.21 6.61 5.73
N ALA A 48 -2.15 7.15 6.33
CA ALA A 48 -1.82 8.57 6.24
C ALA A 48 -1.55 9.04 4.80
N VAL A 49 -0.94 8.19 3.97
CA VAL A 49 -0.73 8.48 2.53
C VAL A 49 -2.06 8.45 1.76
N ARG A 50 -2.98 7.56 2.14
CA ARG A 50 -4.34 7.52 1.57
C ARG A 50 -5.13 8.77 1.92
N ASP A 51 -5.03 9.24 3.16
CA ASP A 51 -5.69 10.46 3.62
C ASP A 51 -5.14 11.71 2.92
N ALA A 52 -3.89 11.68 2.45
CA ALA A 52 -3.30 12.68 1.57
C ALA A 52 -3.73 12.58 0.09
N GLY A 53 -4.63 11.66 -0.26
CA GLY A 53 -5.20 11.55 -1.61
C GLY A 53 -4.52 10.51 -2.52
N VAL A 54 -3.52 9.77 -2.05
CA VAL A 54 -2.84 8.74 -2.87
C VAL A 54 -3.55 7.40 -2.81
N HIS A 55 -3.83 6.78 -3.96
CA HIS A 55 -4.68 5.59 -4.04
C HIS A 55 -3.99 4.45 -4.82
N PRO A 56 -4.28 3.17 -4.53
CA PRO A 56 -3.82 2.08 -5.37
C PRO A 56 -4.23 2.25 -6.84
N GLY A 57 -3.32 1.92 -7.75
CA GLY A 57 -3.48 2.14 -9.19
C GLY A 57 -3.03 3.51 -9.67
N MET A 58 -2.87 4.51 -8.78
CA MET A 58 -2.32 5.81 -9.14
C MET A 58 -0.88 5.67 -9.66
N PRO A 59 -0.48 6.37 -10.74
CA PRO A 59 0.92 6.44 -11.15
C PRO A 59 1.81 6.91 -9.99
N LEU A 60 2.96 6.25 -9.79
CA LEU A 60 3.85 6.60 -8.67
C LEU A 60 4.32 8.06 -8.76
N ALA A 61 4.59 8.54 -9.98
CA ALA A 61 4.98 9.93 -10.20
C ALA A 61 3.93 10.94 -9.72
N GLU A 62 2.64 10.63 -9.91
CA GLU A 62 1.52 11.47 -9.44
C GLU A 62 1.37 11.39 -7.91
N ALA A 63 1.49 10.18 -7.37
CA ALA A 63 1.45 9.94 -5.93
C ALA A 63 2.55 10.73 -5.19
N MET A 64 3.77 10.77 -5.74
CA MET A 64 4.89 11.51 -5.16
C MET A 64 4.70 13.03 -5.17
N GLY A 65 3.81 13.57 -6.02
CA GLY A 65 3.47 14.99 -6.02
C GLY A 65 2.37 15.36 -5.01
N SER A 66 1.73 14.36 -4.39
CA SER A 66 0.58 14.53 -3.49
C SER A 66 0.94 14.37 -2.00
N VAL A 67 2.20 14.01 -1.69
CA VAL A 67 2.67 13.65 -0.33
C VAL A 67 3.85 14.50 0.08
#